data_AF-A0A838TFM5-F1
#
_entry.id   AF-A0A838TFM5-F1
#
_cell.length_a   1.000
_cell.length_b   1.000
_cell.length_c   1.000
_cell.angle_alpha   90.00
_cell.angle_beta   90.00
_cell.angle_gamma   90.00
#
_symmetry.space_group_name_H-M   'P 1'
#
loop_
_entity.id
_entity.type
_entity.pdbx_description
1 polymer ?
#
loop_
_entity_poly.entity_id
_entity_poly.type
_entity_poly.pdbx_seq_one_letter_code
_entity_poly.pdbx_strand_id
1 'polypeptide(L)'
;MKGLNNYILAFIIIALLFSLIFLTLLLISRLKKIYEKRLIDRYGPIIDKLLFSILFNVEPVHKVIESIRYQSVYKHKNFKKTLLASIVKLHEEYSGDYNEKLEDFYHQSGLIKISFLKLKSKAWHDQCEGIRELSQMNIKAAISDIKKCIWHNNATLKLEALIAVIRLQGVEGLSVLHEYNGQINDWIQLNLIFELENTNFEAVESFSHFLKSKNESLVIFGLRLIAKFNQRQNLDQIWELQFSDASIRVKTEALRTLERLPSQSIYNSAKS
;
A
#
# COMPACT_ATOMS: atom_id res chain seq x y z
N MET A 1 -58.31 15.10 3.93
CA MET A 1 -57.73 14.53 5.17
C MET A 1 -57.29 13.06 5.06
N LYS A 2 -58.02 12.15 4.39
CA LYS A 2 -57.61 10.73 4.26
C LYS A 2 -56.26 10.50 3.55
N GLY A 3 -55.94 11.29 2.51
CA GLY A 3 -54.67 11.17 1.79
C GLY A 3 -53.45 11.50 2.66
N LEU A 4 -53.52 12.55 3.48
CA LEU A 4 -52.42 12.99 4.34
C LEU A 4 -52.04 11.93 5.39
N ASN A 5 -53.04 11.27 5.98
CA ASN A 5 -52.80 10.20 6.96
C ASN A 5 -52.10 8.99 6.34
N ASN A 6 -52.40 8.65 5.09
CA ASN A 6 -51.73 7.55 4.39
C ASN A 6 -50.25 7.87 4.12
N TYR A 7 -49.92 9.12 3.77
CA TYR A 7 -48.53 9.54 3.61
C TYR A 7 -47.75 9.52 4.93
N ILE A 8 -48.37 9.98 6.03
CA ILE A 8 -47.76 9.94 7.37
C ILE A 8 -47.48 8.50 7.79
N LEU A 9 -48.45 7.59 7.59
CA LEU A 9 -48.30 6.18 7.96
C LEU A 9 -47.23 5.48 7.11
N ALA A 10 -47.17 5.75 5.81
CA ALA A 10 -46.11 5.26 4.94
C ALA A 10 -44.72 5.77 5.38
N PHE A 11 -44.60 7.05 5.73
CA PHE A 11 -43.36 7.63 6.23
C PHE A 11 -42.89 6.96 7.54
N ILE A 12 -43.81 6.72 8.48
CA ILE A 12 -43.49 6.02 9.74
C ILE A 12 -42.99 4.60 9.47
N ILE A 13 -43.64 3.85 8.57
CA ILE A 13 -43.21 2.49 8.21
C ILE A 13 -41.82 2.50 7.58
N ILE A 14 -41.55 3.43 6.65
CA ILE A 14 -40.23 3.56 6.02
C ILE A 14 -39.16 3.92 7.07
N ALA A 15 -39.45 4.84 7.98
CA ALA A 15 -38.54 5.23 9.06
C ALA A 15 -38.25 4.05 10.00
N LEU A 16 -39.25 3.24 10.34
CA LEU A 16 -39.08 2.03 11.14
C LEU A 16 -38.24 0.97 10.43
N LEU A 17 -38.46 0.74 9.13
CA LEU A 17 -37.66 -0.18 8.33
C LEU A 17 -36.20 0.29 8.24
N PHE A 18 -35.98 1.58 8.01
CA PHE A 18 -34.64 2.15 7.97
C PHE A 18 -33.92 2.01 9.32
N SER A 19 -34.63 2.29 10.42
CA SER A 19 -34.12 2.09 11.78
C SER A 19 -33.74 0.63 12.05
N LEU A 20 -34.57 -0.32 11.62
CA LEU A 20 -34.29 -1.76 11.77
C LEU A 20 -33.06 -2.19 10.95
N ILE A 21 -32.95 -1.74 9.70
CA ILE A 21 -31.79 -2.01 8.85
C ILE A 21 -30.52 -1.43 9.48
N PHE A 22 -30.58 -0.18 9.96
CA PHE A 22 -29.44 0.46 10.60
C PHE A 22 -29.00 -0.29 11.87
N LEU A 23 -29.95 -0.70 12.71
CA LEU A 23 -29.68 -1.45 13.94
C LEU A 23 -29.05 -2.83 13.63
N THR A 24 -29.55 -3.54 12.62
CA THR A 24 -28.98 -4.83 12.21
C THR A 24 -27.54 -4.70 11.69
N LEU A 25 -27.25 -3.68 10.87
CA LEU A 25 -25.89 -3.38 10.41
C LEU A 25 -24.93 -3.07 11.57
N LEU A 26 -25.38 -2.28 12.55
CA LEU A 26 -24.60 -2.00 13.76
C LEU A 26 -24.31 -3.26 14.58
N LEU A 27 -25.30 -4.14 14.76
CA LEU A 27 -25.11 -5.41 15.48
C LEU A 27 -24.13 -6.32 14.75
N ILE A 28 -24.26 -6.49 13.42
CA ILE A 28 -23.34 -7.31 12.62
C ILE A 28 -21.90 -6.80 12.76
N SER A 29 -21.70 -5.47 12.67
CA SER A 29 -20.39 -4.85 12.85
C SER A 29 -19.80 -5.13 14.23
N ARG A 30 -20.60 -4.99 15.30
CA ARG A 30 -20.18 -5.29 16.67
C ARG A 30 -19.84 -6.77 16.86
N LEU A 31 -20.68 -7.67 16.37
CA LEU A 31 -20.47 -9.11 16.48
C LEU A 31 -19.19 -9.55 15.75
N LYS A 32 -18.94 -8.99 14.56
CA LYS A 32 -17.69 -9.22 13.81
C LYS A 32 -16.46 -8.79 14.63
N LYS A 33 -16.49 -7.60 15.22
CA LYS A 33 -15.40 -7.10 16.09
C LYS A 33 -15.18 -7.97 17.32
N ILE A 34 -16.26 -8.40 17.99
CA ILE A 34 -16.17 -9.31 19.15
C ILE A 34 -15.57 -10.65 18.73
N TYR A 35 -15.99 -11.18 17.59
CA TYR A 35 -15.46 -12.44 17.07
C TYR A 35 -13.96 -12.33 16.74
N GLU A 36 -13.53 -11.28 16.05
CA GLU A 36 -12.12 -11.03 15.76
C GLU A 36 -11.29 -10.88 17.04
N LYS A 37 -11.79 -10.14 18.03
CA LYS A 37 -11.14 -10.01 19.34
C LYS A 37 -10.97 -11.37 20.03
N ARG A 38 -12.00 -12.22 20.05
CA ARG A 38 -11.91 -13.57 20.62
C ARG A 38 -10.88 -14.45 19.91
N LEU A 39 -10.68 -14.27 18.60
CA LEU A 39 -9.64 -14.99 17.87
C LEU A 39 -8.24 -14.53 18.29
N ILE A 40 -8.05 -13.23 18.46
CA ILE A 40 -6.80 -12.64 18.97
C ILE A 40 -6.54 -13.13 20.40
N ASP A 41 -7.52 -13.07 21.29
CA ASP A 41 -7.37 -13.52 22.69
C ASP A 41 -7.05 -15.03 22.76
N ARG A 42 -7.62 -15.83 21.85
CA ARG A 42 -7.40 -17.29 21.80
C ARG A 42 -6.04 -17.66 21.22
N TYR A 43 -5.64 -17.06 20.10
CA TYR A 43 -4.45 -17.48 19.36
C TYR A 43 -3.23 -16.60 19.59
N GLY A 44 -3.42 -15.35 20.03
CA GLY A 44 -2.37 -14.38 20.30
C GLY A 44 -1.25 -14.95 21.17
N PRO A 45 -1.52 -15.45 22.38
CA PRO A 45 -0.46 -16.00 23.25
C PRO A 45 0.33 -17.16 22.62
N ILE A 46 -0.32 -17.96 21.76
CA ILE A 46 0.33 -19.08 21.06
C ILE A 46 1.23 -18.53 19.94
N ILE A 47 0.72 -17.57 19.18
CA ILE A 47 1.44 -16.91 18.09
C ILE A 47 2.62 -16.12 18.64
N ASP A 48 2.44 -15.34 19.71
CA ASP A 48 3.49 -14.53 20.34
C ASP A 48 4.64 -15.41 20.82
N LYS A 49 4.34 -16.53 21.50
CA LYS A 49 5.36 -17.49 21.93
C LYS A 49 6.09 -18.12 20.74
N LEU A 50 5.37 -18.45 19.68
CA LEU A 50 5.95 -19.02 18.46
C LEU A 50 6.88 -18.01 17.78
N LEU A 51 6.41 -16.79 17.54
CA LEU A 51 7.17 -15.75 16.84
C LEU A 51 8.37 -15.31 17.68
N PHE A 52 8.23 -15.21 19.00
CA PHE A 52 9.36 -15.00 19.90
C PHE A 52 10.44 -16.08 19.73
N SER A 53 10.06 -17.35 19.67
CA SER A 53 11.04 -18.43 19.50
C SER A 53 11.84 -18.34 18.20
N ILE A 54 11.20 -17.87 17.13
CA ILE A 54 11.80 -17.72 15.80
C ILE A 54 12.68 -16.47 15.77
N LEU A 55 12.14 -15.31 16.17
CA LEU A 55 12.83 -14.03 16.09
C LEU A 55 14.12 -14.01 16.93
N PHE A 56 14.10 -14.66 18.09
CA PHE A 56 15.26 -14.73 19.00
C PHE A 56 16.09 -16.02 18.85
N ASN A 57 15.92 -16.77 17.74
CA ASN A 57 16.70 -17.98 17.43
C ASN A 57 16.70 -19.03 18.56
N VAL A 58 15.62 -19.10 19.35
CA VAL A 58 15.46 -20.13 20.38
C VAL A 58 15.28 -21.49 19.71
N GLU A 59 14.53 -21.53 18.62
CA GLU A 59 14.36 -22.72 17.77
C GLU A 59 14.45 -22.33 16.29
N PRO A 60 15.09 -23.15 15.45
CA PRO A 60 15.08 -22.92 14.01
C PRO A 60 13.67 -23.15 13.44
N VAL A 61 13.33 -22.41 12.39
CA VAL A 61 11.98 -22.39 11.75
C VAL A 61 11.45 -23.79 11.45
N HIS A 62 12.27 -24.68 10.89
CA HIS A 62 11.84 -26.05 10.56
C HIS A 62 11.38 -26.85 11.79
N LYS A 63 12.07 -26.74 12.93
CA LYS A 63 11.67 -27.44 14.17
C LYS A 63 10.35 -26.92 14.72
N VAL A 64 10.14 -25.61 14.65
CA VAL A 64 8.87 -24.99 15.07
C VAL A 64 7.73 -25.52 14.22
N ILE A 65 7.90 -25.57 12.90
CA ILE A 65 6.88 -26.06 11.95
C ILE A 65 6.62 -27.56 12.13
N GLU A 66 7.63 -28.37 12.40
CA GLU A 66 7.46 -29.82 12.64
C GLU A 66 6.87 -30.15 14.01
N SER A 67 6.85 -29.19 14.95
CA SER A 67 6.34 -29.42 16.30
C SER A 67 4.85 -29.83 16.29
N ILE A 68 4.51 -30.84 17.10
CA ILE A 68 3.13 -31.32 17.28
C ILE A 68 2.22 -30.16 17.69
N ARG A 69 2.71 -29.27 18.55
CA ARG A 69 1.97 -28.09 19.03
C ARG A 69 1.58 -27.19 17.84
N TYR A 70 2.53 -26.83 16.97
CA TYR A 70 2.22 -26.02 15.80
C TYR A 70 1.26 -26.73 14.85
N GLN A 71 1.53 -27.97 14.48
CA GLN A 71 0.70 -28.73 13.56
C GLN A 71 -0.75 -28.87 14.05
N SER A 72 -0.93 -29.04 15.36
CA SER A 72 -2.25 -29.18 15.98
C SER A 72 -3.13 -27.93 15.81
N VAL A 73 -2.53 -26.73 15.83
CA VAL A 73 -3.26 -25.46 15.68
C VAL A 73 -3.28 -24.96 14.25
N TYR A 74 -2.25 -25.26 13.45
CA TYR A 74 -2.11 -24.78 12.08
C TYR A 74 -3.23 -25.28 11.17
N LYS A 75 -3.86 -26.42 11.47
CA LYS A 75 -5.05 -26.91 10.74
C LYS A 75 -6.24 -25.94 10.75
N HIS A 76 -6.30 -25.01 11.71
CA HIS A 76 -7.43 -24.09 11.85
C HIS A 76 -7.26 -22.84 10.98
N LYS A 77 -8.21 -22.59 10.07
CA LYS A 77 -8.23 -21.40 9.19
C LYS A 77 -8.06 -20.08 9.95
N ASN A 78 -8.75 -19.95 11.09
CA ASN A 78 -8.67 -18.75 11.92
C ASN A 78 -7.27 -18.54 12.51
N PHE A 79 -6.60 -19.62 12.93
CA PHE A 79 -5.22 -19.53 13.41
C PHE A 79 -4.30 -19.03 12.30
N LYS A 80 -4.38 -19.62 11.09
CA LYS A 80 -3.57 -19.16 9.94
C LYS A 80 -3.81 -17.68 9.63
N LYS A 81 -5.07 -17.24 9.66
CA LYS A 81 -5.44 -15.83 9.44
C LYS A 81 -4.81 -14.91 10.49
N THR A 82 -4.93 -15.25 11.78
CA THR A 82 -4.36 -14.44 12.87
C THR A 82 -2.83 -14.45 12.83
N LEU A 83 -2.21 -15.60 12.54
CA LEU A 83 -0.76 -15.74 12.41
C LEU A 83 -0.23 -14.88 11.27
N LEU A 84 -0.85 -14.96 10.10
CA LEU A 84 -0.48 -14.15 8.94
C LEU A 84 -0.57 -12.65 9.22
N ALA A 85 -1.70 -12.20 9.80
CA ALA A 85 -1.85 -10.80 10.19
C ALA A 85 -0.79 -10.35 11.20
N SER A 86 -0.39 -11.23 12.13
CA SER A 86 0.64 -10.91 13.13
C SER A 86 2.04 -10.81 12.50
N ILE A 87 2.37 -11.71 11.58
CA ILE A 87 3.66 -11.70 10.86
C ILE A 87 3.79 -10.44 10.01
N VAL A 88 2.76 -10.11 9.23
CA VAL A 88 2.75 -8.92 8.37
C VAL A 88 2.89 -7.66 9.22
N LYS A 89 2.15 -7.58 10.32
CA LYS A 89 2.25 -6.45 11.25
C LYS A 89 3.65 -6.33 11.86
N LEU A 90 4.25 -7.43 12.31
CA LEU A 90 5.61 -7.39 12.84
C LEU A 90 6.63 -7.01 11.75
N HIS A 91 6.45 -7.49 10.52
CA HIS A 91 7.34 -7.11 9.42
C HIS A 91 7.23 -5.60 9.09
N GLU A 92 6.08 -4.97 9.30
CA GLU A 92 5.91 -3.51 9.19
C GLU A 92 6.60 -2.74 10.33
N GLU A 93 6.63 -3.30 11.54
CA GLU A 93 7.13 -2.63 12.74
C GLU A 93 8.64 -2.84 12.99
N TYR A 94 9.23 -3.90 12.45
CA TYR A 94 10.63 -4.27 12.64
C TYR A 94 11.44 -4.16 11.33
N SER A 95 12.78 -4.20 11.44
CA SER A 95 13.71 -4.10 10.31
C SER A 95 14.95 -4.95 10.54
N GLY A 96 15.69 -5.23 9.46
CA GLY A 96 16.92 -6.04 9.50
C GLY A 96 16.65 -7.54 9.68
N ASP A 97 17.48 -8.22 10.48
CA ASP A 97 17.46 -9.68 10.72
C ASP A 97 16.07 -10.23 11.12
N TYR A 98 15.26 -9.44 11.82
CA TYR A 98 13.90 -9.84 12.17
C TYR A 98 12.99 -10.01 10.94
N ASN A 99 13.13 -9.16 9.91
CA ASN A 99 12.32 -9.28 8.69
C ASN A 99 12.71 -10.52 7.89
N GLU A 100 14.00 -10.78 7.75
CA GLU A 100 14.50 -11.98 7.05
C GLU A 100 13.98 -13.27 7.70
N LYS A 101 13.92 -13.32 9.04
CA LYS A 101 13.34 -14.45 9.78
C LYS A 101 11.83 -14.59 9.57
N LEU A 102 11.09 -13.48 9.52
CA LEU A 102 9.66 -13.49 9.25
C LEU A 102 9.36 -13.94 7.82
N GLU A 103 10.14 -13.49 6.84
CA GLU A 103 10.07 -13.93 5.45
C GLU A 103 10.33 -15.43 5.33
N ASP A 104 11.41 -15.92 5.96
CA ASP A 104 11.74 -17.35 5.96
C ASP A 104 10.61 -18.20 6.57
N PHE A 105 10.08 -17.78 7.72
CA PHE A 105 8.93 -18.46 8.31
C PHE A 105 7.68 -18.41 7.42
N TYR A 106 7.38 -17.28 6.80
CA TYR A 106 6.24 -17.11 5.90
C TYR A 106 6.32 -18.04 4.68
N HIS A 107 7.53 -18.20 4.13
CA HIS A 107 7.82 -19.15 3.07
C HIS A 107 7.65 -20.60 3.53
N GLN A 108 8.35 -21.02 4.58
CA GLN A 108 8.38 -22.42 5.03
C GLN A 108 7.03 -22.89 5.60
N SER A 109 6.29 -22.02 6.28
CA SER A 109 4.96 -22.34 6.83
C SER A 109 3.89 -22.55 5.75
N GLY A 110 4.15 -22.10 4.51
CA GLY A 110 3.18 -22.15 3.41
C GLY A 110 2.08 -21.08 3.49
N LEU A 111 2.23 -20.07 4.35
CA LEU A 111 1.32 -18.91 4.42
C LEU A 111 1.29 -18.14 3.09
N ILE A 112 2.40 -18.13 2.35
CA ILE A 112 2.49 -17.59 0.99
C ILE A 112 1.36 -18.07 0.06
N LYS A 113 0.95 -19.34 0.16
CA LYS A 113 -0.12 -19.91 -0.67
C LYS A 113 -1.46 -19.24 -0.37
N ILE A 114 -1.69 -18.84 0.88
CA ILE A 114 -2.94 -18.18 1.31
C ILE A 114 -3.01 -16.79 0.68
N SER A 115 -1.92 -16.02 0.70
CA SER A 115 -1.89 -14.68 0.11
C SER A 115 -2.04 -14.73 -1.41
N PHE A 116 -1.46 -15.72 -2.10
CA PHE A 116 -1.72 -15.94 -3.53
C PHE A 116 -3.18 -16.30 -3.83
N LEU A 117 -3.83 -17.08 -2.97
CA LEU A 117 -5.26 -17.37 -3.13
C LEU A 117 -6.12 -16.10 -2.98
N LYS A 118 -5.75 -15.21 -2.05
CA LYS A 118 -6.41 -13.90 -1.88
C LYS A 118 -6.22 -13.00 -3.10
N LEU A 119 -5.00 -12.93 -3.65
CA LEU A 119 -4.69 -12.18 -4.87
C LEU A 119 -5.56 -12.63 -6.07
N LYS A 120 -5.88 -13.91 -6.15
CA LYS A 120 -6.72 -14.51 -7.20
C LYS A 120 -8.24 -14.45 -6.89
N SER A 121 -8.64 -13.86 -5.77
CA SER A 121 -10.06 -13.70 -5.41
C SER A 121 -10.78 -12.79 -6.40
N LYS A 122 -12.09 -12.99 -6.53
CA LYS A 122 -12.98 -12.07 -7.28
C LYS A 122 -13.31 -10.81 -6.48
N ALA A 123 -13.16 -10.89 -5.16
CA ALA A 123 -13.44 -9.79 -4.26
C ALA A 123 -12.23 -8.85 -4.18
N TRP A 124 -12.40 -7.62 -4.66
CA TRP A 124 -11.29 -6.63 -4.69
C TRP A 124 -10.64 -6.41 -3.32
N HIS A 125 -11.39 -6.54 -2.22
CA HIS A 125 -10.85 -6.38 -0.86
C HIS A 125 -9.93 -7.54 -0.46
N ASP A 126 -10.27 -8.77 -0.84
CA ASP A 126 -9.37 -9.91 -0.67
C ASP A 126 -8.13 -9.74 -1.54
N GLN A 127 -8.29 -9.24 -2.78
CA GLN A 127 -7.15 -8.98 -3.66
C GLN A 127 -6.21 -7.93 -3.04
N CYS A 128 -6.74 -6.82 -2.51
CA CYS A 128 -5.94 -5.84 -1.78
C CYS A 128 -5.17 -6.48 -0.61
N GLU A 129 -5.84 -7.31 0.20
CA GLU A 129 -5.21 -8.00 1.34
C GLU A 129 -4.09 -8.93 0.86
N GLY A 130 -4.32 -9.72 -0.19
CA GLY A 130 -3.31 -10.60 -0.78
C GLY A 130 -2.12 -9.85 -1.37
N ILE A 131 -2.36 -8.75 -2.09
CA ILE A 131 -1.31 -7.87 -2.64
C ILE A 131 -0.46 -7.29 -1.51
N ARG A 132 -1.09 -6.78 -0.45
CA ARG A 132 -0.38 -6.21 0.70
C ARG A 132 0.51 -7.23 1.37
N GLU A 133 -0.03 -8.41 1.66
CA GLU A 133 0.74 -9.49 2.29
C GLU A 133 1.93 -9.93 1.43
N LEU A 134 1.72 -10.15 0.13
CA LEU A 134 2.78 -10.59 -0.78
C LEU A 134 3.87 -9.52 -0.96
N SER A 135 3.48 -8.25 -1.05
CA SER A 135 4.43 -7.16 -1.21
C SER A 135 5.18 -6.84 0.08
N GLN A 136 4.52 -6.89 1.24
CA GLN A 136 5.17 -6.68 2.53
C GLN A 136 6.20 -7.78 2.83
N MET A 137 5.90 -9.03 2.47
CA MET A 137 6.81 -10.16 2.64
C MET A 137 7.80 -10.34 1.46
N ASN A 138 8.04 -9.28 0.67
CA ASN A 138 9.03 -9.26 -0.42
C ASN A 138 8.89 -10.36 -1.48
N ILE A 139 7.67 -10.82 -1.78
CA ILE A 139 7.41 -11.89 -2.75
C ILE A 139 7.46 -11.36 -4.19
N LYS A 140 8.67 -11.26 -4.75
CA LYS A 140 8.88 -10.80 -6.15
C LYS A 140 8.17 -11.65 -7.20
N ALA A 141 7.96 -12.94 -6.93
CA ALA A 141 7.21 -13.82 -7.83
C ALA A 141 5.75 -13.37 -8.06
N ALA A 142 5.18 -12.55 -7.18
CA ALA A 142 3.83 -12.03 -7.30
C ALA A 142 3.71 -10.82 -8.25
N ILE A 143 4.82 -10.16 -8.62
CA ILE A 143 4.81 -8.88 -9.36
C ILE A 143 3.97 -8.95 -10.63
N SER A 144 4.11 -10.02 -11.42
CA SER A 144 3.36 -10.16 -12.69
C SER A 144 1.85 -10.21 -12.46
N ASP A 145 1.39 -10.91 -11.42
CA ASP A 145 -0.02 -10.98 -11.07
C ASP A 145 -0.53 -9.68 -10.45
N ILE A 146 0.29 -9.02 -9.61
CA ILE A 146 -0.03 -7.71 -9.02
C ILE A 146 -0.19 -6.65 -10.10
N LYS A 147 0.70 -6.60 -11.11
CA LYS A 147 0.62 -5.62 -12.20
C LYS A 147 -0.73 -5.66 -12.91
N LYS A 148 -1.32 -6.83 -13.12
CA LYS A 148 -2.67 -6.98 -13.73
C LYS A 148 -3.75 -6.20 -12.96
N CYS A 149 -3.60 -6.03 -11.65
CA CYS A 149 -4.54 -5.31 -10.81
C CYS A 149 -4.46 -3.78 -10.96
N ILE A 150 -3.37 -3.22 -11.52
CA ILE A 150 -3.21 -1.77 -11.77
C ILE A 150 -4.28 -1.24 -12.73
N TRP A 151 -4.76 -2.08 -13.64
CA TRP A 151 -5.78 -1.71 -14.63
C TRP A 151 -7.21 -2.06 -14.20
N HIS A 152 -7.41 -2.55 -12.98
CA HIS A 152 -8.74 -2.96 -12.48
C HIS A 152 -9.65 -1.76 -12.18
N ASN A 153 -10.95 -1.81 -12.48
CA ASN A 153 -11.86 -0.66 -12.32
C ASN A 153 -11.96 -0.06 -10.91
N ASN A 154 -11.68 -0.84 -9.86
CA ASN A 154 -11.69 -0.37 -8.47
C ASN A 154 -10.42 0.45 -8.13
N ALA A 155 -10.61 1.72 -7.79
CA ALA A 155 -9.50 2.65 -7.49
C ALA A 155 -8.61 2.22 -6.32
N THR A 156 -9.19 1.63 -5.26
CA THR A 156 -8.43 1.14 -4.10
C THR A 156 -7.51 0.00 -4.49
N LEU A 157 -8.01 -0.94 -5.30
CA LEU A 157 -7.20 -2.06 -5.80
C LEU A 157 -6.08 -1.58 -6.73
N LYS A 158 -6.34 -0.59 -7.60
CA LYS A 158 -5.29 0.02 -8.43
C LYS A 158 -4.18 0.62 -7.58
N LEU A 159 -4.55 1.42 -6.58
CA LEU A 159 -3.59 2.09 -5.70
C LEU A 159 -2.75 1.07 -4.92
N GLU A 160 -3.38 0.05 -4.34
CA GLU A 160 -2.67 -1.03 -3.63
C GLU A 160 -1.67 -1.75 -4.55
N ALA A 161 -2.08 -2.04 -5.79
CA ALA A 161 -1.21 -2.69 -6.77
C ALA A 161 -0.02 -1.80 -7.17
N LEU A 162 -0.23 -0.49 -7.36
CA LEU A 162 0.83 0.46 -7.66
C LEU A 162 1.85 0.55 -6.52
N ILE A 163 1.38 0.71 -5.28
CA ILE A 163 2.23 0.75 -4.08
C ILE A 163 3.02 -0.55 -3.97
N ALA A 164 2.36 -1.69 -4.11
CA ALA A 164 3.01 -3.01 -4.02
C ALA A 164 4.08 -3.24 -5.09
N VAL A 165 3.88 -2.76 -6.32
CA VAL A 165 4.91 -2.85 -7.37
C VAL A 165 6.12 -1.99 -7.03
N ILE A 166 5.92 -0.76 -6.53
CA ILE A 166 7.01 0.11 -6.09
C ILE A 166 7.74 -0.52 -4.90
N ARG A 167 7.04 -1.07 -3.92
CA ARG A 167 7.66 -1.77 -2.78
C ARG A 167 8.59 -2.89 -3.23
N LEU A 168 8.13 -3.70 -4.20
CA LEU A 168 8.86 -4.88 -4.67
C LEU A 168 9.99 -4.59 -5.67
N GLN A 169 9.91 -3.46 -6.41
CA GLN A 169 10.85 -3.11 -7.48
C GLN A 169 11.61 -1.79 -7.23
N GLY A 170 11.34 -1.10 -6.12
CA GLY A 170 11.85 0.25 -5.86
C GLY A 170 11.52 1.22 -6.99
N VAL A 171 12.54 2.01 -7.37
CA VAL A 171 12.45 3.03 -8.42
C VAL A 171 12.05 2.44 -9.77
N GLU A 172 12.51 1.22 -10.11
CA GLU A 172 12.12 0.54 -11.36
C GLU A 172 10.62 0.30 -11.43
N GLY A 173 9.96 0.13 -10.27
CA GLY A 173 8.51 -0.03 -10.18
C GLY A 173 7.74 1.16 -10.75
N LEU A 174 8.33 2.36 -10.81
CA LEU A 174 7.71 3.55 -11.39
C LEU A 174 7.52 3.46 -12.91
N SER A 175 8.22 2.55 -13.59
CA SER A 175 8.05 2.31 -15.03
C SER A 175 6.59 2.01 -15.42
N VAL A 176 5.82 1.39 -14.52
CA VAL A 176 4.39 1.10 -14.76
C VAL A 176 3.55 2.37 -14.93
N LEU A 177 4.04 3.51 -14.44
CA LEU A 177 3.36 4.79 -14.56
C LEU A 177 3.43 5.36 -15.98
N HIS A 178 4.39 4.92 -16.81
CA HIS A 178 4.45 5.32 -18.23
C HIS A 178 3.27 4.78 -19.03
N GLU A 179 2.80 3.57 -18.69
CA GLU A 179 1.65 2.92 -19.32
C GLU A 179 0.33 3.24 -18.59
N TYR A 180 0.39 4.03 -17.52
CA TYR A 180 -0.77 4.37 -16.71
C TYR A 180 -1.58 5.48 -17.39
N ASN A 181 -2.68 5.09 -18.02
CA ASN A 181 -3.61 6.00 -18.71
C ASN A 181 -4.45 6.88 -17.78
N GLY A 182 -4.38 6.69 -16.45
CA GLY A 182 -5.10 7.49 -15.48
C GLY A 182 -4.34 8.76 -15.06
N GLN A 183 -5.06 9.73 -14.50
CA GLN A 183 -4.40 10.81 -13.76
C GLN A 183 -3.90 10.27 -12.42
N ILE A 184 -2.64 10.57 -12.08
CA ILE A 184 -2.10 10.30 -10.76
C ILE A 184 -2.42 11.53 -9.90
N ASN A 185 -3.57 11.51 -9.25
CA ASN A 185 -3.98 12.62 -8.39
C ASN A 185 -3.03 12.79 -7.19
N ASP A 186 -3.14 13.92 -6.49
CA ASP A 186 -2.23 14.27 -5.40
C ASP A 186 -2.17 13.21 -4.29
N TRP A 187 -3.30 12.54 -3.99
CA TRP A 187 -3.33 11.44 -3.02
C TRP A 187 -2.50 10.24 -3.47
N ILE A 188 -2.63 9.81 -4.73
CA ILE A 188 -1.81 8.71 -5.25
C ILE A 188 -0.35 9.13 -5.21
N GLN A 189 -0.01 10.32 -5.70
CA GLN A 189 1.37 10.82 -5.69
C GLN A 189 2.00 10.79 -4.29
N LEU A 190 1.28 11.26 -3.27
CA LEU A 190 1.74 11.22 -1.88
C LEU A 190 2.02 9.81 -1.40
N ASN A 191 1.16 8.84 -1.71
CA ASN A 191 1.38 7.45 -1.32
C ASN A 191 2.59 6.83 -2.03
N LEU A 192 2.78 7.10 -3.33
CA LEU A 192 3.93 6.56 -4.07
C LEU A 192 5.25 7.19 -3.60
N ILE A 193 5.25 8.50 -3.29
CA ILE A 193 6.41 9.18 -2.71
C ILE A 193 6.74 8.58 -1.33
N PHE A 194 5.73 8.42 -0.47
CA PHE A 194 5.90 7.79 0.84
C PHE A 194 6.46 6.36 0.73
N GLU A 195 5.96 5.56 -0.22
CA GLU A 195 6.46 4.21 -0.44
C GLU A 195 7.94 4.21 -0.87
N LEU A 196 8.30 5.08 -1.82
CA LEU A 196 9.70 5.20 -2.27
C LEU A 196 10.64 5.63 -1.14
N GLU A 197 10.21 6.54 -0.27
CA GLU A 197 11.03 6.99 0.88
C GLU A 197 11.34 5.86 1.86
N ASN A 198 10.43 4.90 2.00
CA ASN A 198 10.59 3.76 2.91
C ASN A 198 11.19 2.53 2.22
N THR A 199 11.42 2.59 0.91
CA THR A 199 12.04 1.51 0.16
C THR A 199 13.55 1.72 0.11
N ASN A 200 14.33 0.73 0.54
CA ASN A 200 15.79 0.78 0.40
C ASN A 200 16.18 0.50 -1.07
N PHE A 201 16.85 1.46 -1.70
CA PHE A 201 17.49 1.28 -3.00
C PHE A 201 18.93 1.81 -2.95
N GLU A 202 19.83 1.18 -3.71
CA GLU A 202 21.26 1.51 -3.70
C GLU A 202 21.56 2.83 -4.44
N ALA A 203 20.83 3.12 -5.51
CA ALA A 203 20.99 4.33 -6.31
C ALA A 203 19.65 4.80 -6.87
N VAL A 204 19.43 6.13 -6.86
CA VAL A 204 18.25 6.76 -7.45
C VAL A 204 18.63 7.35 -8.79
N GLU A 205 18.15 6.75 -9.87
CA GLU A 205 18.26 7.34 -11.20
C GLU A 205 17.51 8.67 -11.29
N SER A 206 17.89 9.52 -12.25
CA SER A 206 17.24 10.81 -12.44
C SER A 206 15.75 10.66 -12.78
N PHE A 207 14.89 11.36 -12.04
CA PHE A 207 13.45 11.46 -12.30
C PHE A 207 13.09 12.46 -13.41
N SER A 208 14.09 13.06 -14.07
CA SER A 208 13.90 13.99 -15.19
C SER A 208 13.09 13.40 -16.35
N HIS A 209 13.10 12.08 -16.52
CA HIS A 209 12.33 11.39 -17.55
C HIS A 209 10.82 11.67 -17.43
N PHE A 210 10.30 11.90 -16.21
CA PHE A 210 8.90 12.28 -16.01
C PHE A 210 8.57 13.69 -16.52
N LEU A 211 9.55 14.61 -16.56
CA LEU A 211 9.35 15.99 -17.01
C LEU A 211 9.03 16.08 -18.51
N LYS A 212 9.39 15.05 -19.27
CA LYS A 212 9.12 14.93 -20.71
C LYS A 212 7.75 14.33 -21.03
N SER A 213 6.98 13.96 -20.01
CA SER A 213 5.67 13.33 -20.19
C SER A 213 4.63 14.32 -20.72
N LYS A 214 3.75 13.84 -21.61
CA LYS A 214 2.54 14.60 -22.01
C LYS A 214 1.48 14.69 -20.91
N ASN A 215 1.59 13.84 -19.89
CA ASN A 215 0.67 13.83 -18.76
C ASN A 215 1.17 14.79 -17.68
N GLU A 216 0.49 15.93 -17.52
CA GLU A 216 0.86 16.94 -16.53
C GLU A 216 0.95 16.38 -15.11
N SER A 217 0.12 15.40 -14.75
CA SER A 217 0.19 14.78 -13.42
C SER A 217 1.49 14.00 -13.21
N LEU A 218 2.04 13.39 -14.26
CA LEU A 218 3.36 12.75 -14.22
C LEU A 218 4.49 13.77 -14.15
N VAL A 219 4.38 14.89 -14.87
CA VAL A 219 5.37 15.97 -14.78
C VAL A 219 5.44 16.53 -13.35
N ILE A 220 4.29 16.82 -12.74
CA ILE A 220 4.18 17.28 -11.34
C ILE A 220 4.75 16.24 -10.38
N PHE A 221 4.44 14.96 -10.59
CA PHE A 221 4.98 13.88 -9.77
C PHE A 221 6.51 13.80 -9.89
N GLY A 222 7.06 13.90 -11.09
CA GLY A 222 8.51 13.97 -11.34
C GLY A 222 9.18 15.13 -10.62
N LEU A 223 8.61 16.33 -10.70
CA LEU A 223 9.10 17.51 -9.97
C LEU A 223 9.14 17.27 -8.45
N ARG A 224 8.09 16.67 -7.89
CA ARG A 224 8.03 16.33 -6.46
C ARG A 224 9.07 15.30 -6.06
N LEU A 225 9.30 14.28 -6.89
CA LEU A 225 10.37 13.29 -6.67
C LEU A 225 11.75 13.95 -6.73
N ILE A 226 12.01 14.81 -7.72
CA ILE A 226 13.27 15.55 -7.84
C ILE A 226 13.52 16.40 -6.59
N ALA A 227 12.50 17.13 -6.10
CA ALA A 227 12.60 17.88 -4.85
C ALA A 227 12.87 16.95 -3.65
N LYS A 228 12.10 15.85 -3.54
CA LYS A 228 12.17 14.94 -2.39
C LYS A 228 13.53 14.25 -2.28
N PHE A 229 14.09 13.82 -3.41
CA PHE A 229 15.37 13.13 -3.50
C PHE A 229 16.55 14.08 -3.80
N ASN A 230 16.32 15.41 -3.74
CA ASN A 230 17.35 16.45 -3.91
C ASN A 230 18.20 16.27 -5.18
N GLN A 231 17.57 15.93 -6.31
CA GLN A 231 18.26 15.68 -7.59
C GLN A 231 18.65 16.98 -8.31
N ARG A 232 19.67 17.66 -7.76
CA ARG A 232 20.17 18.95 -8.25
C ARG A 232 20.68 18.93 -9.69
N GLN A 233 21.08 17.77 -10.20
CA GLN A 233 21.49 17.60 -11.59
C GLN A 233 20.38 17.92 -12.61
N ASN A 234 19.13 18.04 -12.17
CA ASN A 234 17.99 18.33 -13.04
C ASN A 234 17.55 19.81 -13.04
N LEU A 235 18.32 20.72 -12.40
CA LEU A 235 17.93 22.15 -12.27
C LEU A 235 17.65 22.82 -13.62
N ASP A 236 18.49 22.59 -14.63
CA ASP A 236 18.34 23.20 -15.96
C ASP A 236 17.03 22.77 -16.62
N GLN A 237 16.69 21.48 -16.55
CA GLN A 237 15.45 20.93 -17.09
C GLN A 237 14.21 21.46 -16.37
N ILE A 238 14.31 21.77 -15.07
CA ILE A 238 13.22 22.40 -14.31
C ILE A 238 13.05 23.86 -14.74
N TRP A 239 14.15 24.58 -14.98
CA TRP A 239 14.12 25.95 -15.49
C TRP A 239 13.50 26.03 -16.89
N GLU A 240 13.81 25.09 -17.78
CA GLU A 240 13.21 25.01 -19.12
C GLU A 240 11.68 24.94 -19.10
N LEU A 241 11.08 24.33 -18.07
CA LEU A 241 9.62 24.28 -17.91
C LEU A 241 8.97 25.65 -17.71
N GLN A 242 9.71 26.66 -17.23
CA GLN A 242 9.17 28.02 -17.07
C GLN A 242 8.93 28.70 -18.42
N PHE A 243 9.78 28.40 -19.39
CA PHE A 243 9.78 29.01 -20.72
C PHE A 243 9.05 28.18 -21.78
N SER A 244 8.59 26.97 -21.44
CA SER A 244 7.82 26.11 -22.35
C SER A 244 6.31 26.43 -22.35
N ASP A 245 5.55 25.75 -23.22
CA ASP A 245 4.07 25.81 -23.28
C ASP A 245 3.39 25.00 -22.16
N ALA A 246 4.11 24.66 -21.09
CA ALA A 246 3.56 23.93 -19.95
C ALA A 246 2.42 24.70 -19.25
N SER A 247 1.47 23.97 -18.66
CA SER A 247 0.36 24.58 -17.93
C SER A 247 0.84 25.39 -16.72
N ILE A 248 0.02 26.36 -16.29
CA ILE A 248 0.30 27.16 -15.08
C ILE A 248 0.54 26.28 -13.85
N ARG A 249 -0.14 25.13 -13.77
CA ARG A 249 0.00 24.17 -12.67
C ARG A 249 1.40 23.56 -12.65
N VAL A 250 1.91 23.13 -13.81
CA VAL A 250 3.28 22.60 -13.96
C VAL A 250 4.31 23.68 -13.64
N LYS A 251 4.17 24.88 -14.21
CA LYS A 251 5.08 26.02 -13.96
C LYS A 251 5.15 26.40 -12.49
N THR A 252 4.00 26.44 -11.81
CA THR A 252 3.92 26.70 -10.36
C THR A 252 4.66 25.64 -9.55
N GLU A 253 4.48 24.36 -9.86
CA GLU A 253 5.18 23.30 -9.14
C GLU A 253 6.69 23.29 -9.45
N ALA A 254 7.09 23.63 -10.67
CA ALA A 254 8.49 23.77 -11.05
C ALA A 254 9.17 24.90 -10.25
N LEU A 255 8.51 26.05 -10.10
CA LEU A 255 8.99 27.14 -9.24
C LEU A 255 9.18 26.69 -7.78
N ARG A 256 8.17 26.02 -7.21
CA ARG A 256 8.27 25.45 -5.85
C ARG A 256 9.41 24.44 -5.71
N THR A 257 9.67 23.66 -6.76
CA THR A 257 10.76 22.69 -6.80
C THR A 257 12.11 23.41 -6.77
N LEU A 258 12.28 24.48 -7.56
CA LEU A 258 13.48 25.31 -7.56
C LEU A 258 13.70 25.99 -6.19
N GLU A 259 12.65 26.51 -5.56
CA GLU A 259 12.74 27.12 -4.22
C GLU A 259 13.19 26.12 -3.15
N ARG A 260 12.79 24.84 -3.26
CA ARG A 260 13.14 23.77 -2.32
C ARG A 260 14.54 23.20 -2.54
N LEU A 261 15.12 23.38 -3.72
CA LEU A 261 16.48 22.98 -4.05
C LEU A 261 17.38 24.21 -3.90
N PRO A 262 17.91 24.53 -2.71
CA PRO A 262 18.71 25.74 -2.51
C PRO A 262 19.87 25.76 -3.50
N SER A 263 19.90 26.78 -4.35
CA SER A 263 20.97 27.03 -5.30
C SER A 263 22.18 27.61 -4.56
N GLN A 264 23.32 26.95 -4.66
CA GLN A 264 24.59 27.61 -4.39
C GLN A 264 24.85 28.58 -5.55
N SER A 265 24.67 29.87 -5.31
CA SER A 265 25.17 31.02 -6.07
C SER A 265 25.25 30.90 -7.61
N ILE A 266 24.18 31.24 -8.32
CA ILE A 266 24.29 31.90 -9.64
C ILE A 266 23.19 32.97 -9.72
N TYR A 267 23.41 34.10 -9.03
CA TYR A 267 22.62 35.32 -9.25
C TYR A 267 23.45 36.62 -9.21
N ASN A 268 24.80 36.51 -9.25
CA ASN A 268 25.70 37.68 -9.25
C ASN A 268 26.54 37.83 -10.54
N SER A 269 26.28 37.08 -11.62
CA SER A 269 27.04 37.23 -12.88
C SER A 269 26.20 37.54 -14.12
N ALA A 270 24.89 37.77 -13.98
CA ALA A 270 24.04 38.27 -15.07
C ALA A 270 23.67 39.76 -14.92
N LYS A 271 24.45 40.49 -14.11
CA LYS A 271 24.36 41.94 -13.96
C LYS A 271 25.76 42.54 -13.75
N SER A 272 26.64 42.30 -14.71
CA SER A 272 27.83 43.12 -14.99
C SER A 272 27.97 43.29 -16.48
#